data_AF-A0A820N663-F1
#
_entry.id   AF-A0A820N663-F1
#
_cell.length_a   1.000
_cell.length_b   1.000
_cell.length_c   1.000
_cell.angle_alpha   90.00
_cell.angle_beta   90.00
_cell.angle_gamma   90.00
#
_symmetry.space_group_name_H-M   'P 1'
#
loop_
_entity.id
_entity.type
_entity.pdbx_description
1 polymer ?
#
loop_
_entity_poly.entity_id
_entity_poly.type
_entity_poly.pdbx_seq_one_letter_code
_entity_poly.pdbx_strand_id
1 'polypeptide(L)'
;MSTKTGNVPLKQDFSHLKTGRINLTVLRDSILQQIKRCTNQFHTEKSNLPKQFTKEKCVIIDDDIKNLLGHIQALNELGANDIRIFKERQHDTSEYKITLFIVRPKPIYMEIIANMIRDEMNKLSQYKTKDAIIKQYGIIFVARLSRVCEEKLKEKGVLGDIIIDEL
;
A
#
# COMPACT_ATOMS: atom_id res chain seq x y z
N MET A 1 -16.53 35.40 -8.90
CA MET A 1 -16.75 34.11 -8.22
C MET A 1 -16.61 33.01 -9.24
N SER A 2 -15.49 32.30 -9.25
CA SER A 2 -15.22 31.23 -10.22
C SER A 2 -15.31 29.90 -9.50
N THR A 3 -16.33 29.11 -9.85
CA THR A 3 -16.63 27.80 -9.28
C THR A 3 -15.59 26.80 -9.77
N LYS A 4 -14.82 26.24 -8.83
CA LYS A 4 -13.94 25.09 -9.07
C LYS A 4 -14.82 23.89 -9.44
N THR A 5 -14.84 23.52 -10.71
CA THR A 5 -15.35 22.23 -11.16
C THR A 5 -14.47 21.14 -10.56
N GLY A 6 -15.01 20.39 -9.61
CA GLY A 6 -14.39 19.16 -9.13
C GLY A 6 -14.27 18.19 -10.28
N ASN A 7 -13.03 17.80 -10.61
CA ASN A 7 -12.76 16.73 -11.56
C ASN A 7 -13.29 15.41 -10.97
N VAL A 8 -14.53 15.05 -11.26
CA VAL A 8 -15.03 13.70 -11.02
C VAL A 8 -14.32 12.80 -12.02
N PRO A 9 -13.53 11.79 -11.59
CA PRO A 9 -12.88 10.90 -12.54
C PRO A 9 -13.95 10.17 -13.36
N LEU A 10 -13.91 10.34 -14.68
CA LEU A 10 -14.77 9.64 -15.62
C LEU A 10 -14.65 8.13 -15.38
N LYS A 11 -15.75 7.48 -15.03
CA LYS A 11 -15.82 6.01 -14.98
C LYS A 11 -15.47 5.49 -16.38
N GLN A 12 -14.40 4.70 -16.49
CA GLN A 12 -14.05 4.08 -17.76
C GLN A 12 -15.10 3.01 -18.08
N ASP A 13 -15.56 2.99 -19.33
CA ASP A 13 -16.42 1.92 -19.80
C ASP A 13 -15.58 0.68 -20.15
N PHE A 14 -15.86 -0.42 -19.45
CA PHE A 14 -15.22 -1.72 -19.65
C PHE A 14 -16.03 -2.66 -20.54
N SER A 15 -17.04 -2.16 -21.26
CA SER A 15 -17.83 -2.93 -22.23
C SER A 15 -16.95 -3.62 -23.29
N HIS A 16 -15.87 -2.96 -23.71
CA HIS A 16 -14.88 -3.51 -24.65
C HIS A 16 -14.20 -4.80 -24.13
N LEU A 17 -14.05 -4.97 -22.82
CA LEU A 17 -13.50 -6.18 -22.20
C LEU A 17 -14.45 -7.39 -22.28
N LYS A 18 -15.71 -7.17 -22.65
CA LYS A 18 -16.73 -8.22 -22.85
C LYS A 18 -16.90 -8.60 -24.32
N THR A 19 -16.14 -8.00 -25.23
CA THR A 19 -16.27 -8.27 -26.66
C THR A 19 -15.59 -9.60 -27.03
N GLY A 20 -16.30 -10.45 -27.78
CA GLY A 20 -15.79 -11.73 -28.25
C GLY A 20 -16.15 -12.91 -27.34
N ARG A 21 -15.35 -14.00 -27.43
CA ARG A 21 -15.63 -15.27 -26.72
C ARG A 21 -15.13 -15.30 -25.27
N ILE A 22 -14.30 -14.34 -24.87
CA ILE A 22 -13.66 -14.29 -23.55
C ILE A 22 -14.09 -13.00 -22.86
N ASN A 23 -14.66 -13.13 -21.66
CA ASN A 23 -15.01 -11.98 -20.83
C ASN A 23 -13.86 -11.63 -19.89
N LEU A 24 -13.08 -10.61 -20.24
CA LEU A 24 -11.94 -10.14 -19.44
C LEU A 24 -12.36 -9.32 -18.21
N THR A 25 -13.65 -8.95 -18.07
CA THR A 25 -14.11 -8.30 -16.83
C THR A 25 -14.02 -9.25 -15.64
N VAL A 26 -14.12 -10.56 -15.85
CA VAL A 26 -13.97 -11.56 -14.79
C VAL A 26 -12.56 -11.49 -14.17
N LEU A 27 -11.52 -11.39 -15.01
CA LEU A 27 -10.14 -11.26 -14.54
C LEU A 27 -9.94 -9.93 -13.80
N ARG A 28 -10.44 -8.82 -14.38
CA ARG A 28 -10.38 -7.51 -13.74
C ARG A 28 -11.04 -7.53 -12.36
N ASP A 29 -12.26 -8.04 -12.27
CA ASP A 29 -13.04 -8.05 -11.03
C ASP A 29 -12.41 -8.97 -9.98
N SER A 30 -11.80 -10.08 -10.40
CA SER A 30 -10.99 -10.94 -9.51
C SER A 30 -9.80 -10.18 -8.92
N ILE A 31 -9.04 -9.45 -9.73
CA ILE A 31 -7.91 -8.61 -9.25
C ILE A 31 -8.42 -7.54 -8.28
N LEU A 32 -9.55 -6.88 -8.56
CA LEU A 32 -10.13 -5.88 -7.64
C LEU A 32 -10.52 -6.50 -6.29
N GLN A 33 -11.09 -7.72 -6.30
CA GLN A 33 -11.42 -8.45 -5.07
C GLN A 33 -10.16 -8.83 -4.28
N GLN A 34 -9.09 -9.25 -4.94
CA GLN A 34 -7.82 -9.55 -4.28
C GLN A 34 -7.19 -8.30 -3.67
N ILE A 35 -7.19 -7.18 -4.38
CA ILE A 35 -6.71 -5.89 -3.85
C ILE A 35 -7.48 -5.50 -2.60
N LYS A 36 -8.82 -5.60 -2.63
CA LYS A 36 -9.67 -5.36 -1.43
C LYS A 36 -9.32 -6.30 -0.29
N ARG A 37 -9.12 -7.59 -0.57
CA ARG A 37 -8.77 -8.59 0.42
C ARG A 37 -7.46 -8.21 1.12
N CYS A 38 -6.41 -7.92 0.35
CA CYS A 38 -5.10 -7.58 0.89
C CYS A 38 -5.14 -6.25 1.67
N THR A 39 -5.85 -5.24 1.17
CA THR A 39 -5.90 -3.92 1.82
C THR A 39 -6.75 -3.90 3.10
N ASN A 40 -7.71 -4.81 3.23
CA ASN A 40 -8.58 -4.95 4.41
C ASN A 40 -7.93 -5.74 5.56
N GLN A 41 -6.77 -6.39 5.35
CA GLN A 41 -6.02 -7.01 6.45
C GLN A 41 -5.48 -6.00 7.46
N PHE A 42 -5.38 -4.73 7.05
CA PHE A 42 -4.89 -3.66 7.87
C PHE A 42 -6.06 -3.02 8.63
N HIS A 43 -5.99 -3.01 9.97
CA HIS A 43 -7.08 -2.58 10.83
C HIS A 43 -7.33 -1.07 10.74
N THR A 44 -8.32 -0.69 9.93
CA THR A 44 -8.89 0.66 9.85
C THR A 44 -10.12 0.78 10.75
N GLU A 45 -9.91 0.85 12.07
CA GLU A 45 -10.98 1.28 12.97
C GLU A 45 -11.18 2.80 12.79
N LYS A 46 -12.11 3.16 11.90
CA LYS A 46 -12.46 4.54 11.52
C LYS A 46 -12.81 5.48 12.70
N SER A 47 -12.99 4.96 13.91
CA SER A 47 -13.46 5.74 15.06
C SER A 47 -12.36 6.24 16.01
N ASN A 48 -11.15 5.67 15.99
CA ASN A 48 -10.14 5.95 17.03
C ASN A 48 -8.73 6.07 16.44
N LEU A 49 -8.50 7.07 15.56
CA LEU A 49 -7.14 7.39 15.14
C LEU A 49 -6.38 7.97 16.36
N PRO A 50 -5.26 7.35 16.78
CA PRO A 50 -4.47 7.88 17.90
C PRO A 50 -4.02 9.31 17.60
N LYS A 51 -3.94 10.17 18.63
CA LYS A 51 -3.67 11.62 18.49
C LYS A 51 -2.38 11.95 17.70
N GLN A 52 -1.44 11.03 17.61
CA GLN A 52 -0.18 11.21 16.88
C GLN A 52 -0.30 11.07 15.35
N PHE A 53 -1.32 10.37 14.86
CA PHE A 53 -1.54 10.18 13.44
C PHE A 53 -2.64 11.13 13.00
N THR A 54 -2.41 11.85 11.92
CA THR A 54 -3.42 12.74 11.31
C THR A 54 -4.14 12.05 10.15
N LYS A 55 -3.57 10.96 9.64
CA LYS A 55 -4.09 10.17 8.52
C LYS A 55 -4.03 8.67 8.84
N GLU A 56 -4.91 7.92 8.18
CA GLU A 56 -5.09 6.50 8.48
C GLU A 56 -4.11 5.62 7.69
N LYS A 57 -4.05 5.79 6.37
CA LYS A 57 -3.29 4.90 5.49
C LYS A 57 -2.60 5.63 4.34
N CYS A 58 -1.31 5.41 4.19
CA CYS A 58 -0.52 5.76 3.00
C CYS A 58 -0.21 4.48 2.21
N VAL A 59 -0.36 4.54 0.89
CA VAL A 59 0.11 3.48 -0.01
C VAL A 59 1.29 3.99 -0.82
N ILE A 60 2.40 3.24 -0.80
CA ILE A 60 3.59 3.51 -1.59
C ILE A 60 3.70 2.40 -2.64
N ILE A 61 3.59 2.76 -3.91
CA ILE A 61 3.43 1.82 -5.03
C ILE A 61 4.54 1.95 -6.06
N ASP A 62 5.10 0.82 -6.51
CA ASP A 62 6.03 0.79 -7.65
C ASP A 62 5.37 1.41 -8.90
N ASP A 63 6.12 2.23 -9.65
CA ASP A 63 5.55 3.03 -10.73
C ASP A 63 4.90 2.18 -11.84
N ASP A 64 5.52 1.05 -12.20
CA ASP A 64 4.99 0.15 -13.22
C ASP A 64 3.67 -0.46 -12.76
N ILE A 65 3.58 -0.85 -11.48
CA ILE A 65 2.34 -1.39 -10.90
C ILE A 65 1.27 -0.32 -10.83
N LYS A 66 1.60 0.91 -10.42
CA LYS A 66 0.65 2.02 -10.36
C LYS A 66 -0.03 2.27 -11.70
N ASN A 67 0.75 2.23 -12.78
CA ASN A 67 0.22 2.40 -14.13
C ASN A 67 -0.72 1.26 -14.51
N LEU A 68 -0.35 0.00 -14.23
CA LEU A 68 -1.21 -1.18 -14.44
C LEU A 68 -2.53 -1.10 -13.66
N LEU A 69 -2.47 -0.75 -12.37
CA LEU A 69 -3.67 -0.58 -11.54
C LEU A 69 -4.55 0.59 -12.00
N GLY A 70 -3.94 1.61 -12.59
CA GLY A 70 -4.64 2.72 -13.24
C GLY A 70 -5.53 2.25 -14.39
N HIS A 71 -5.04 1.35 -15.25
CA HIS A 71 -5.80 0.81 -16.39
C HIS A 71 -7.04 0.02 -15.99
N ILE A 72 -7.03 -0.62 -14.82
CA ILE A 72 -8.19 -1.37 -14.31
C ILE A 72 -9.02 -0.58 -13.29
N GLN A 73 -8.68 0.68 -13.02
CA GLN A 73 -9.29 1.55 -12.01
C GLN A 73 -9.24 0.96 -10.59
N ALA A 74 -8.19 0.21 -10.26
CA ALA A 74 -8.05 -0.45 -8.98
C ALA A 74 -7.49 0.44 -7.86
N LEU A 75 -6.92 1.61 -8.19
CA LEU A 75 -6.32 2.50 -7.20
C LEU A 75 -7.32 2.96 -6.12
N ASN A 76 -8.60 3.09 -6.47
CA ASN A 76 -9.65 3.48 -5.51
C ASN A 76 -9.94 2.39 -4.48
N GLU A 77 -9.67 1.12 -4.82
CA GLU A 77 -9.91 -0.03 -3.94
C GLU A 77 -8.81 -0.20 -2.88
N LEU A 78 -7.76 0.61 -2.96
CA LEU A 78 -6.71 0.66 -1.96
C LEU A 78 -7.19 1.30 -0.65
N GLY A 79 -8.24 2.12 -0.67
CA GLY A 79 -8.79 2.78 0.51
C GLY A 79 -7.76 3.64 1.26
N ALA A 80 -6.83 4.27 0.53
CA ALA A 80 -5.74 5.06 1.08
C ALA A 80 -6.09 6.56 1.14
N ASN A 81 -5.58 7.27 2.14
CA ASN A 81 -5.65 8.73 2.19
C ASN A 81 -4.70 9.37 1.16
N ASP A 82 -3.57 8.72 0.91
CA ASP A 82 -2.53 9.18 -0.02
C ASP A 82 -1.90 7.98 -0.74
N ILE A 83 -1.63 8.15 -2.03
CA ILE A 83 -0.98 7.16 -2.90
C ILE A 83 0.27 7.79 -3.49
N ARG A 84 1.44 7.26 -3.14
CA ARG A 84 2.75 7.78 -3.52
C ARG A 84 3.49 6.76 -4.39
N ILE A 85 4.30 7.25 -5.31
CA ILE A 85 5.19 6.40 -6.11
C ILE A 85 6.39 5.98 -5.26
N PHE A 86 6.74 4.71 -5.31
CA PHE A 86 7.95 4.17 -4.68
C PHE A 86 9.18 4.82 -5.29
N LYS A 87 10.03 5.36 -4.42
CA LYS A 87 11.31 6.01 -4.76
C LYS A 87 12.37 5.49 -3.81
N GLU A 88 13.62 5.52 -4.25
CA GLU A 88 14.77 5.08 -3.46
C GLU A 88 15.04 5.97 -2.23
N ARG A 89 14.53 7.20 -2.26
CA ARG A 89 14.57 8.10 -1.11
C ARG A 89 13.53 7.73 -0.06
N GLN A 90 13.82 8.05 1.20
CA GLN A 90 12.92 7.84 2.32
C GLN A 90 11.57 8.55 2.10
N HIS A 91 10.48 7.83 2.36
CA HIS A 91 9.14 8.41 2.39
C HIS A 91 8.84 8.80 3.83
N ASP A 92 8.54 10.07 4.08
CA ASP A 92 8.04 10.46 5.40
C ASP A 92 6.59 10.00 5.51
N THR A 93 6.37 8.98 6.32
CA THR A 93 5.03 8.43 6.59
C THR A 93 4.63 8.59 8.05
N SER A 94 5.31 9.45 8.80
CA SER A 94 5.11 9.63 10.24
C SER A 94 3.67 10.01 10.62
N GLU A 95 2.97 10.76 9.75
CA GLU A 95 1.58 11.17 9.94
C GLU A 95 0.53 10.04 9.75
N TYR A 96 0.92 8.88 9.21
CA TYR A 96 0.02 7.77 8.88
C TYR A 96 0.13 6.61 9.87
N LYS A 97 -1.02 6.10 10.32
CA LYS A 97 -1.09 4.89 11.15
C LYS A 97 -0.66 3.63 10.40
N ILE A 98 -1.00 3.53 9.11
CA ILE A 98 -0.71 2.39 8.25
C ILE A 98 0.14 2.86 7.07
N THR A 99 1.25 2.16 6.81
CA THR A 99 2.06 2.33 5.60
C THR A 99 2.11 1.02 4.84
N LEU A 100 1.51 1.02 3.63
CA LEU A 100 1.37 -0.16 2.79
C LEU A 100 2.21 -0.02 1.52
N PHE A 101 3.12 -0.95 1.30
CA PHE A 101 3.93 -1.03 0.08
C PHE A 101 3.28 -1.98 -0.92
N ILE A 102 3.16 -1.57 -2.18
CA ILE A 102 2.74 -2.45 -3.28
C ILE A 102 3.87 -2.46 -4.30
N VAL A 103 4.65 -3.54 -4.31
CA VAL A 103 5.94 -3.55 -5.00
C VAL A 103 6.23 -4.90 -5.65
N ARG A 104 7.11 -4.88 -6.66
CA ARG A 104 7.69 -6.09 -7.23
C ARG A 104 8.69 -6.72 -6.25
N PRO A 105 8.92 -8.04 -6.27
CA PRO A 105 9.87 -8.73 -5.40
C PRO A 105 11.32 -8.44 -5.82
N LYS A 106 11.81 -7.23 -5.52
CA LYS A 106 13.20 -6.81 -5.74
C LYS A 106 13.93 -6.71 -4.40
N PRO A 107 15.09 -7.36 -4.20
CA PRO A 107 15.83 -7.29 -2.93
C PRO A 107 16.21 -5.86 -2.52
N ILE A 108 16.55 -5.01 -3.50
CA ILE A 108 16.87 -3.59 -3.24
C ILE A 108 15.70 -2.83 -2.60
N TYR A 109 14.46 -3.16 -2.97
CA TYR A 109 13.29 -2.55 -2.35
C TYR A 109 13.14 -2.97 -0.89
N MET A 110 13.43 -4.24 -0.58
CA MET A 110 13.36 -4.75 0.80
C MET A 110 14.37 -4.06 1.70
N GLU A 111 15.56 -3.78 1.19
CA GLU A 111 16.57 -3.01 1.91
C GLU A 111 16.09 -1.59 2.22
N ILE A 112 15.53 -0.89 1.24
CA ILE A 112 15.01 0.48 1.41
C ILE A 112 13.84 0.49 2.39
N ILE A 113 12.87 -0.42 2.22
CA ILE A 113 11.69 -0.53 3.09
C ILE A 113 12.12 -0.85 4.53
N ALA A 114 13.02 -1.82 4.72
CA ALA A 114 13.48 -2.20 6.05
C ALA A 114 14.23 -1.07 6.75
N ASN A 115 15.09 -0.33 6.04
CA ASN A 115 15.76 0.84 6.58
C ASN A 115 14.75 1.91 7.01
N MET A 116 13.75 2.20 6.18
CA MET A 116 12.70 3.17 6.50
C MET A 116 11.92 2.78 7.76
N ILE A 117 11.49 1.51 7.85
CA ILE A 117 10.72 0.99 9.00
C ILE A 117 11.55 1.12 10.27
N ARG A 118 12.81 0.67 10.24
CA ARG A 118 13.71 0.72 11.40
C ARG A 118 13.95 2.16 11.88
N ASP A 119 14.16 3.10 10.95
CA ASP A 119 14.35 4.51 11.30
C ASP A 119 13.11 5.10 11.96
N GLU A 120 11.92 4.77 11.46
CA GLU A 120 10.65 5.21 12.05
C GLU A 120 10.38 4.54 13.40
N MET A 121 10.60 3.24 13.54
CA MET A 121 10.44 2.52 14.82
C MET A 121 11.40 3.05 15.88
N ASN A 122 12.65 3.35 15.52
CA ASN A 122 13.62 3.97 16.43
C ASN A 122 13.12 5.34 16.90
N LYS A 123 12.59 6.18 16.01
CA LYS A 123 11.99 7.47 16.39
C LYS A 123 10.82 7.27 17.34
N LEU A 124 9.89 6.35 17.03
CA LEU A 124 8.72 6.06 17.85
C LEU A 124 9.09 5.56 19.25
N SER A 125 10.12 4.72 19.38
CA SER A 125 10.58 4.18 20.66
C SER A 125 11.11 5.24 21.64
N GLN A 126 11.57 6.40 21.13
CA GLN A 126 12.04 7.51 21.95
C GLN A 126 10.89 8.28 22.60
N TYR A 127 9.69 8.25 21.99
CA TYR A 127 8.47 8.82 22.55
C TYR A 127 7.87 7.82 23.55
N LYS A 128 8.42 7.80 24.77
CA LYS A 128 7.98 6.96 25.91
C LYS A 128 6.56 7.32 26.40
N THR A 129 5.52 7.05 25.62
CA THR A 129 4.14 7.08 26.12
C THR A 129 3.69 5.67 26.47
N LYS A 130 3.04 5.53 27.64
CA LYS A 130 2.56 4.26 28.21
C LYS A 130 1.52 3.52 27.34
N ASP A 131 0.96 4.20 26.35
CA ASP A 131 0.14 3.58 25.32
C ASP A 131 1.09 3.07 24.23
N ALA A 132 1.26 1.76 24.15
CA ALA A 132 2.06 1.11 23.10
C ALA A 132 1.37 1.35 21.75
N ILE A 133 1.72 2.45 21.10
CA ILE A 133 1.09 2.82 19.84
C ILE A 133 1.77 2.09 18.69
N ILE A 134 1.01 1.22 18.03
CA ILE A 134 1.52 0.35 16.96
C ILE A 134 1.18 0.97 15.61
N LYS A 135 2.17 1.65 15.01
CA LYS A 135 2.16 1.90 13.57
C LYS A 135 2.23 0.55 12.83
N GLN A 136 1.43 0.37 11.80
CA GLN A 136 1.39 -0.87 11.03
C GLN A 136 2.10 -0.72 9.69
N TYR A 137 2.91 -1.70 9.34
CA TYR A 137 3.59 -1.79 8.05
C TYR A 137 3.10 -3.02 7.28
N GLY A 138 2.92 -2.85 5.97
CA GLY A 138 2.48 -3.92 5.09
C GLY A 138 3.25 -3.95 3.78
N ILE A 139 3.51 -5.14 3.25
CA ILE A 139 4.02 -5.32 1.88
C ILE A 139 3.10 -6.27 1.12
N ILE A 140 2.58 -5.79 0.00
CA ILE A 140 1.88 -6.61 -0.99
C ILE A 140 2.83 -6.80 -2.16
N PHE A 141 3.28 -8.03 -2.36
CA PHE A 141 4.13 -8.38 -3.48
C PHE A 141 3.30 -8.57 -4.76
N VAL A 142 3.80 -8.05 -5.86
CA VAL A 142 3.22 -8.27 -7.19
C VAL A 142 4.23 -8.99 -8.09
N ALA A 143 4.00 -10.22 -8.55
CA ALA A 143 2.84 -11.07 -8.23
C ALA A 143 3.01 -11.91 -6.95
N ARG A 144 4.25 -12.29 -6.61
CA ARG A 144 4.52 -13.24 -5.52
C ARG A 144 5.75 -12.87 -4.71
N LEU A 145 5.79 -13.29 -3.45
CA LEU A 145 6.94 -13.22 -2.57
C LEU A 145 8.10 -14.02 -3.16
N SER A 146 9.30 -13.47 -3.00
CA SER A 146 10.55 -14.15 -3.29
C SER A 146 11.26 -14.49 -1.99
N ARG A 147 11.79 -15.72 -1.89
CA ARG A 147 12.61 -16.14 -0.75
C ARG A 147 13.79 -15.20 -0.50
N VAL A 148 14.39 -14.66 -1.57
CA VAL A 148 15.49 -13.68 -1.45
C VAL A 148 15.02 -12.38 -0.80
N CYS A 149 13.79 -11.94 -1.09
CA CYS A 149 13.20 -10.76 -0.46
C CYS A 149 12.86 -11.01 1.01
N GLU A 150 12.30 -12.18 1.32
CA GLU A 150 12.01 -12.59 2.70
C GLU A 150 13.29 -12.69 3.55
N GLU A 151 14.32 -13.36 3.04
CA GLU A 151 15.63 -13.44 3.69
C GLU A 151 16.22 -12.05 3.89
N LYS A 152 16.09 -11.13 2.93
CA LYS A 152 16.55 -9.75 3.08
C LYS A 152 15.82 -8.99 4.20
N LEU A 153 14.50 -9.12 4.30
CA LEU A 153 13.71 -8.52 5.38
C LEU A 153 14.08 -9.12 6.75
N LYS A 154 14.33 -10.43 6.79
CA LYS A 154 14.78 -11.15 7.98
C LYS A 154 16.17 -10.71 8.44
N GLU A 155 17.12 -10.60 7.52
CA GLU A 155 18.48 -10.10 7.78
C GLU A 155 18.46 -8.67 8.36
N LYS A 156 17.52 -7.83 7.90
CA LYS A 156 17.33 -6.47 8.41
C LYS A 156 16.51 -6.41 9.71
N GLY A 157 16.00 -7.54 10.19
CA GLY A 157 15.32 -7.67 11.47
C GLY A 157 13.89 -7.11 11.54
N VAL A 158 13.27 -6.80 10.39
CA VAL A 158 11.93 -6.16 10.35
C VAL A 158 10.81 -7.13 9.93
N LEU A 159 11.13 -8.37 9.55
CA LEU A 159 10.16 -9.31 9.01
C LEU A 159 8.97 -9.57 9.96
N GLY A 160 9.21 -9.61 11.27
CA GLY A 160 8.17 -9.83 12.27
C GLY A 160 7.21 -8.65 12.47
N ASP A 161 7.61 -7.45 12.01
CA ASP A 161 6.85 -6.21 12.17
C ASP A 161 6.02 -5.85 10.92
N ILE A 162 6.09 -6.67 9.88
CA ILE A 162 5.49 -6.41 8.57
C ILE A 162 4.44 -7.48 8.27
N ILE A 163 3.23 -7.04 7.91
CA ILE A 163 2.20 -7.92 7.34
C ILE A 163 2.50 -8.11 5.85
N ILE A 164 2.66 -9.35 5.40
CA ILE A 164 2.99 -9.68 4.01
C ILE A 164 1.80 -10.38 3.33
N ASP A 165 1.45 -9.95 2.12
CA ASP A 165 0.47 -10.59 1.25
C ASP A 165 0.91 -10.51 -0.23
N GLU A 166 0.14 -11.12 -1.13
CA GLU A 166 0.42 -11.25 -2.55
C GLU A 166 -0.82 -10.91 -3.41
N LEU A 167 -0.58 -10.46 -4.65
CA LEU A 167 -1.57 -10.16 -5.69
C LEU A 167 -1.35 -10.98 -6.95
#